data_AF-A0A957RJV7-F1
#
_entry.id   AF-A0A957RJV7-F1
#
_cell.length_a   1.000
_cell.length_b   1.000
_cell.length_c   1.000
_cell.angle_alpha   90.00
_cell.angle_beta   90.00
_cell.angle_gamma   90.00
#
_symmetry.space_group_name_H-M   'P 1'
#
loop_
_entity.id
_entity.type
_entity.pdbx_description
1 polymer ?
#
loop_
_entity_poly.entity_id
_entity_poly.type
_entity_poly.pdbx_seq_one_letter_code
_entity_poly.pdbx_strand_id
1 'polypeptide(L)'
;VVSFDPWLHGERFDERIFRAAEPEFGGIYPPETGLDIGYVFYQVIHRCLADVQTLIAHYASDPRADVTRCGVTGHSMGAYASFLVFANLPQMLAAVPMMGIPSFDRRWQDILDECSYSNAEWAAAIAALPEETQARSTFIRAIDPQPLLASAAPRALLVMNGDFDSDQPKSYSIYTYRALREAWAENPANLTLAIYPAGHVVNDMMERDLVQWFGRHLRA
;
A
#
# COMPACT_ATOMS: atom_id res chain seq x y z
N VAL A 1 -14.83 -14.37 -3.60
CA VAL A 1 -13.81 -13.33 -3.85
C VAL A 1 -14.52 -12.11 -4.37
N VAL A 2 -14.19 -10.92 -3.87
CA VAL A 2 -14.72 -9.65 -4.35
C VAL A 2 -13.53 -8.85 -4.89
N SER A 3 -13.67 -8.32 -6.11
CA SER A 3 -12.73 -7.41 -6.75
C SER A 3 -13.48 -6.15 -7.10
N PHE A 4 -12.83 -5.00 -7.01
CA PHE A 4 -13.45 -3.70 -7.27
C PHE A 4 -12.46 -2.78 -7.95
N ASP A 5 -12.99 -1.81 -8.69
CA ASP A 5 -12.19 -0.77 -9.33
C ASP A 5 -11.86 0.34 -8.31
N PRO A 6 -10.57 0.60 -8.03
CA PRO A 6 -10.16 1.76 -7.25
C PRO A 6 -10.64 3.08 -7.88
N TRP A 7 -10.59 4.15 -7.10
CA TRP A 7 -10.79 5.49 -7.64
C TRP A 7 -9.80 5.78 -8.78
N LEU A 8 -10.28 6.47 -9.84
CA LEU A 8 -9.54 6.77 -11.08
C LEU A 8 -9.18 5.55 -11.95
N HIS A 9 -9.73 4.36 -11.69
CA HIS A 9 -9.47 3.13 -12.43
C HIS A 9 -10.75 2.46 -12.92
N GLY A 10 -10.65 1.61 -13.95
CA GLY A 10 -11.75 0.78 -14.45
C GLY A 10 -13.01 1.58 -14.78
N GLU A 11 -14.16 1.21 -14.23
CA GLU A 11 -15.43 1.95 -14.41
C GLU A 11 -15.42 3.35 -13.78
N ARG A 12 -14.45 3.64 -12.90
CA ARG A 12 -14.23 4.94 -12.24
C ARG A 12 -13.05 5.68 -12.86
N PHE A 13 -12.64 5.30 -14.06
CA PHE A 13 -11.49 5.87 -14.75
C PHE A 13 -11.62 7.37 -14.92
N ASP A 14 -10.48 8.04 -14.74
CA ASP A 14 -10.33 9.47 -14.95
C ASP A 14 -8.85 9.74 -15.27
N GLU A 15 -8.61 10.59 -16.27
CA GLU A 15 -7.27 10.81 -16.84
C GLU A 15 -6.27 11.42 -15.86
N ARG A 16 -6.75 11.99 -14.73
CA ARG A 16 -5.89 12.50 -13.64
C ARG A 16 -4.86 11.49 -13.16
N ILE A 17 -5.14 10.18 -13.24
CA ILE A 17 -4.19 9.13 -12.83
C ILE A 17 -2.90 9.15 -13.66
N PHE A 18 -2.96 9.61 -14.91
CA PHE A 18 -1.81 9.69 -15.83
C PHE A 18 -1.31 11.11 -16.05
N ARG A 19 -2.16 12.11 -15.79
CA ARG A 19 -1.90 13.52 -16.11
C ARG A 19 -1.71 14.39 -14.86
N ALA A 20 -1.54 13.78 -13.69
CA ALA A 20 -1.43 14.47 -12.40
C ALA A 20 -0.33 15.55 -12.36
N ALA A 21 0.74 15.39 -13.15
CA ALA A 21 1.83 16.35 -13.22
C ALA A 21 1.50 17.62 -14.03
N GLU A 22 0.41 17.62 -14.79
CA GLU A 22 0.01 18.78 -15.59
C GLU A 22 -0.76 19.79 -14.71
N PRO A 23 -0.51 21.10 -14.85
CA PRO A 23 -1.13 22.12 -14.01
C PRO A 23 -2.66 22.10 -14.01
N GLU A 24 -3.31 21.78 -15.14
CA GLU A 24 -4.78 21.65 -15.21
C GLU A 24 -5.35 20.53 -14.32
N PHE A 25 -4.54 19.55 -13.94
CA PHE A 25 -4.92 18.46 -13.03
C PHE A 25 -4.34 18.61 -11.63
N GLY A 26 -3.76 19.78 -11.31
CA GLY A 26 -3.21 20.10 -10.00
C GLY A 26 -1.72 19.79 -9.84
N GLY A 27 -1.00 19.59 -10.94
CA GLY A 27 0.46 19.46 -10.95
C GLY A 27 1.15 20.73 -10.49
N ILE A 28 2.06 20.61 -9.54
CA ILE A 28 2.81 21.76 -8.97
C ILE A 28 4.31 21.55 -8.98
N TYR A 29 4.79 20.31 -9.15
CA TYR A 29 6.21 20.00 -9.21
C TYR A 29 6.66 19.81 -10.66
N PRO A 30 7.98 19.87 -10.94
CA PRO A 30 8.50 19.46 -12.24
C PRO A 30 8.04 18.02 -12.56
N PRO A 31 7.42 17.77 -13.73
CA PRO A 31 6.79 16.47 -14.03
C PRO A 31 7.71 15.26 -13.89
N GLU A 32 9.00 15.44 -14.18
CA GLU A 32 10.02 14.39 -14.13
C GLU A 32 10.31 13.89 -12.72
N THR A 33 9.94 14.66 -11.69
CA THR A 33 10.04 14.22 -10.29
C THR A 33 9.05 13.12 -9.94
N GLY A 34 7.94 13.02 -10.68
CA GLY A 34 6.84 12.08 -10.38
C GLY A 34 6.10 12.35 -9.07
N LEU A 35 6.39 13.46 -8.36
CA LEU A 35 5.81 13.75 -7.04
C LEU A 35 4.29 13.95 -7.09
N ASP A 36 3.77 14.59 -8.13
CA ASP A 36 2.33 14.78 -8.33
C ASP A 36 1.60 13.46 -8.59
N ILE A 37 2.18 12.61 -9.44
CA ILE A 37 1.65 11.27 -9.73
C ILE A 37 1.70 10.41 -8.46
N GLY A 38 2.80 10.44 -7.72
CA GLY A 38 2.95 9.76 -6.43
C GLY A 38 1.94 10.24 -5.39
N TYR A 39 1.62 11.53 -5.37
CA TYR A 39 0.60 12.07 -4.47
C TYR A 39 -0.80 11.55 -4.82
N VAL A 40 -1.19 11.57 -6.10
CA VAL A 40 -2.47 10.99 -6.56
C VAL A 40 -2.53 9.49 -6.27
N PHE A 41 -1.43 8.76 -6.44
CA PHE A 41 -1.32 7.34 -6.09
C PHE A 41 -1.67 7.09 -4.61
N TYR A 42 -1.15 7.89 -3.68
CA TYR A 42 -1.50 7.80 -2.26
C TYR A 42 -2.97 8.18 -1.97
N GLN A 43 -3.55 9.12 -2.71
CA GLN A 43 -4.97 9.45 -2.59
C GLN A 43 -5.87 8.29 -3.03
N VAL A 44 -5.52 7.59 -4.12
CA VAL A 44 -6.23 6.37 -4.56
C VAL A 44 -6.16 5.29 -3.50
N ILE A 45 -4.97 5.03 -2.95
CA ILE A 45 -4.77 4.06 -1.85
C ILE A 45 -5.63 4.41 -0.63
N HIS A 46 -5.64 5.68 -0.22
CA HIS A 46 -6.49 6.13 0.89
C HIS A 46 -7.97 5.86 0.59
N ARG A 47 -8.42 6.09 -0.64
CA ARG A 47 -9.82 5.85 -1.02
C ARG A 47 -10.20 4.37 -0.99
N CYS A 48 -9.28 3.47 -1.33
CA CYS A 48 -9.52 2.03 -1.23
C CYS A 48 -9.93 1.58 0.18
N LEU A 49 -9.44 2.24 1.25
CA LEU A 49 -9.86 1.94 2.62
C LEU A 49 -11.38 2.16 2.80
N ALA A 50 -11.88 3.31 2.34
CA ALA A 50 -13.30 3.66 2.40
C ALA A 50 -14.15 2.75 1.50
N ASP A 51 -13.62 2.38 0.33
CA ASP A 51 -14.30 1.47 -0.59
C ASP A 51 -14.46 0.07 0.05
N VAL A 52 -13.42 -0.45 0.72
CA VAL A 52 -13.51 -1.74 1.44
C VAL A 52 -14.49 -1.65 2.62
N GLN A 53 -14.49 -0.55 3.38
CA GLN A 53 -15.48 -0.35 4.45
C GLN A 53 -16.92 -0.39 3.91
N THR A 54 -17.14 0.22 2.74
CA THR A 54 -18.44 0.21 2.06
C THR A 54 -18.83 -1.19 1.63
N LEU A 55 -17.89 -1.98 1.08
CA LEU A 55 -18.13 -3.38 0.71
C LEU A 55 -18.46 -4.25 1.92
N ILE A 56 -17.73 -4.10 3.02
CA ILE A 56 -18.01 -4.80 4.29
C ILE A 56 -19.43 -4.48 4.76
N ALA A 57 -19.82 -3.21 4.77
CA ALA A 57 -21.16 -2.79 5.19
C ALA A 57 -22.25 -3.35 4.26
N HIS A 58 -22.01 -3.34 2.94
CA HIS A 58 -22.93 -3.90 1.95
C HIS A 58 -23.18 -5.39 2.17
N TYR A 59 -22.11 -6.18 2.41
CA TYR A 59 -22.22 -7.62 2.59
C TYR A 59 -22.57 -8.05 4.02
N ALA A 60 -22.71 -7.14 4.98
CA ALA A 60 -22.90 -7.47 6.39
C ALA A 60 -24.16 -8.30 6.69
N SER A 61 -25.17 -8.25 5.83
CA SER A 61 -26.41 -9.04 5.94
C SER A 61 -26.54 -10.15 4.90
N ASP A 62 -25.54 -10.34 4.03
CA ASP A 62 -25.57 -11.39 3.02
C ASP A 62 -25.14 -12.72 3.65
N PRO A 63 -26.03 -13.74 3.72
CA PRO A 63 -25.71 -15.02 4.36
C PRO A 63 -24.61 -15.81 3.64
N ARG A 64 -24.20 -15.40 2.43
CA ARG A 64 -23.11 -16.00 1.66
C ARG A 64 -21.74 -15.45 2.03
N ALA A 65 -21.66 -14.36 2.81
CA ALA A 65 -20.43 -13.68 3.16
C ALA A 65 -20.28 -13.56 4.68
N ASP A 66 -19.12 -13.98 5.21
CA ASP A 66 -18.74 -13.70 6.59
C ASP A 66 -17.82 -12.49 6.64
N VAL A 67 -18.42 -11.32 6.88
CA VAL A 67 -17.69 -10.05 6.94
C VAL A 67 -16.86 -9.88 8.22
N THR A 68 -16.94 -10.82 9.17
CA THR A 68 -16.09 -10.84 10.36
C THR A 68 -14.77 -11.59 10.13
N ARG A 69 -14.66 -12.29 8.99
CA ARG A 69 -13.53 -13.16 8.63
C ARG A 69 -13.01 -12.88 7.22
N CYS A 70 -12.55 -11.65 6.99
CA CYS A 70 -12.09 -11.23 5.67
C CYS A 70 -10.58 -11.40 5.47
N GLY A 71 -10.18 -11.51 4.21
CA GLY A 71 -8.80 -11.40 3.75
C GLY A 71 -8.65 -10.27 2.75
N VAL A 72 -7.47 -9.65 2.70
CA VAL A 72 -7.14 -8.61 1.71
C VAL A 72 -5.81 -8.88 1.01
N THR A 73 -5.76 -8.64 -0.29
CA THR A 73 -4.55 -8.78 -1.11
C THR A 73 -4.62 -7.84 -2.30
N GLY A 74 -3.46 -7.56 -2.88
CA GLY A 74 -3.32 -6.85 -4.13
C GLY A 74 -1.85 -6.81 -4.54
N HIS A 75 -1.62 -6.48 -5.81
CA HIS A 75 -0.31 -6.29 -6.40
C HIS A 75 -0.01 -4.79 -6.56
N SER A 76 1.23 -4.35 -6.34
CA SER A 76 1.66 -2.96 -6.56
C SER A 76 0.80 -1.98 -5.75
N MET A 77 0.09 -1.03 -6.37
CA MET A 77 -0.90 -0.16 -5.70
C MET A 77 -1.86 -0.94 -4.79
N GLY A 78 -2.31 -2.13 -5.21
CA GLY A 78 -3.18 -2.99 -4.43
C GLY A 78 -2.50 -3.52 -3.16
N ALA A 79 -1.17 -3.68 -3.14
CA ALA A 79 -0.43 -4.07 -1.95
C ALA A 79 -0.34 -2.93 -0.93
N TYR A 80 -0.13 -1.68 -1.38
CA TYR A 80 -0.22 -0.50 -0.51
C TYR A 80 -1.60 -0.41 0.14
N ALA A 81 -2.66 -0.51 -0.68
CA ALA A 81 -4.03 -0.54 -0.19
C ALA A 81 -4.26 -1.71 0.78
N SER A 82 -3.69 -2.89 0.52
CA SER A 82 -3.80 -4.04 1.42
C SER A 82 -3.16 -3.79 2.79
N PHE A 83 -1.98 -3.17 2.85
CA PHE A 83 -1.37 -2.76 4.12
C PHE A 83 -2.26 -1.78 4.87
N LEU A 84 -2.77 -0.76 4.19
CA LEU A 84 -3.66 0.25 4.78
C LEU A 84 -4.94 -0.35 5.35
N VAL A 85 -5.60 -1.18 4.55
CA VAL A 85 -6.84 -1.87 4.91
C VAL A 85 -6.62 -2.83 6.07
N PHE A 86 -5.55 -3.63 6.05
CA PHE A 86 -5.23 -4.56 7.12
C PHE A 86 -4.94 -3.84 8.44
N ALA A 87 -4.17 -2.76 8.40
CA ALA A 87 -3.82 -1.98 9.58
C ALA A 87 -5.06 -1.35 10.25
N ASN A 88 -6.05 -0.91 9.46
CA ASN A 88 -7.18 -0.13 9.97
C ASN A 88 -8.46 -0.94 10.23
N LEU A 89 -8.65 -2.08 9.56
CA LEU A 89 -9.91 -2.84 9.64
C LEU A 89 -9.71 -4.15 10.41
N PRO A 90 -10.25 -4.30 11.64
CA PRO A 90 -10.10 -5.52 12.44
C PRO A 90 -10.74 -6.77 11.80
N GLN A 91 -11.69 -6.58 10.87
CA GLN A 91 -12.34 -7.65 10.10
C GLN A 91 -11.35 -8.40 9.19
N MET A 92 -10.20 -7.79 8.85
CA MET A 92 -9.17 -8.42 8.03
C MET A 92 -8.33 -9.36 8.90
N LEU A 93 -8.70 -10.63 8.97
CA LEU A 93 -7.97 -11.63 9.76
C LEU A 93 -6.68 -12.09 9.07
N ALA A 94 -6.59 -11.92 7.74
CA ALA A 94 -5.39 -12.22 6.97
C ALA A 94 -5.13 -11.17 5.88
N ALA A 95 -3.86 -10.90 5.59
CA ALA A 95 -3.45 -10.06 4.47
C ALA A 95 -2.24 -10.63 3.72
N VAL A 96 -2.24 -10.45 2.40
CA VAL A 96 -1.14 -10.83 1.50
C VAL A 96 -0.81 -9.66 0.55
N PRO A 97 -0.19 -8.57 1.01
CA PRO A 97 0.32 -7.52 0.14
C PRO A 97 1.47 -8.04 -0.73
N MET A 98 1.36 -7.91 -2.05
CA MET A 98 2.36 -8.35 -3.01
C MET A 98 3.03 -7.17 -3.72
N MET A 99 4.32 -6.99 -3.49
CA MET A 99 5.14 -5.95 -4.14
C MET A 99 4.61 -4.54 -3.84
N GLY A 100 4.51 -4.21 -2.56
CA GLY A 100 4.18 -2.85 -2.12
C GLY A 100 5.10 -2.40 -0.99
N ILE A 101 5.02 -1.13 -0.64
CA ILE A 101 5.79 -0.54 0.46
C ILE A 101 4.84 -0.23 1.61
N PRO A 102 5.04 -0.79 2.82
CA PRO A 102 4.18 -0.50 3.97
C PRO A 102 4.47 0.82 4.68
N SER A 103 5.59 1.49 4.39
CA SER A 103 6.04 2.71 5.09
C SER A 103 5.92 3.93 4.17
N PHE A 104 4.72 4.49 4.10
CA PHE A 104 4.38 5.52 3.12
C PHE A 104 5.11 6.84 3.37
N ASP A 105 5.14 7.33 4.63
CA ASP A 105 5.81 8.57 4.99
C ASP A 105 7.29 8.47 4.64
N ARG A 106 7.92 7.36 5.05
CA ARG A 106 9.34 7.13 4.74
C ARG A 106 9.62 7.14 3.24
N ARG A 107 8.85 6.41 2.44
CA ARG A 107 9.07 6.39 0.98
C ARG A 107 8.87 7.78 0.38
N TRP A 108 7.86 8.53 0.84
CA TRP A 108 7.63 9.90 0.37
C TRP A 108 8.79 10.83 0.70
N GLN A 109 9.31 10.80 1.94
CA GLN A 109 10.49 11.58 2.32
C GLN A 109 11.71 11.17 1.48
N ASP A 110 11.93 9.87 1.28
CA ASP A 110 13.04 9.38 0.47
C ASP A 110 12.95 9.90 -0.98
N ILE A 111 11.75 9.99 -1.58
CA ILE A 111 11.57 10.56 -2.93
C ILE A 111 11.86 12.07 -2.95
N LEU A 112 11.41 12.82 -1.93
CA LEU A 112 11.71 14.25 -1.82
C LEU A 112 13.22 14.50 -1.71
N ASP A 113 13.92 13.67 -0.93
CA ASP A 113 15.36 13.68 -0.78
C ASP A 113 16.06 13.30 -2.10
N GLU A 114 15.63 12.21 -2.75
CA GLU A 114 16.12 11.78 -4.06
C GLU A 114 16.02 12.91 -5.09
N CYS A 115 14.87 13.60 -5.17
CA CYS A 115 14.68 14.74 -6.06
C CYS A 115 15.63 15.90 -5.72
N SER A 116 15.75 16.22 -4.43
CA SER A 116 16.57 17.33 -3.94
C SER A 116 18.08 17.10 -4.16
N TYR A 117 18.55 15.86 -4.09
CA TYR A 117 19.96 15.52 -4.31
C TYR A 117 20.30 15.25 -5.78
N SER A 118 19.33 14.84 -6.60
CA SER A 118 19.58 14.45 -7.99
C SER A 118 19.63 15.64 -8.96
N ASN A 119 18.87 16.71 -8.69
CA ASN A 119 18.76 17.86 -9.60
C ASN A 119 18.52 19.17 -8.84
N ALA A 120 19.39 20.17 -9.04
CA ALA A 120 19.31 21.46 -8.37
C ALA A 120 18.06 22.29 -8.76
N GLU A 121 17.56 22.15 -9.98
CA GLU A 121 16.33 22.83 -10.42
C GLU A 121 15.10 22.23 -9.74
N TRP A 122 15.06 20.89 -9.60
CA TRP A 122 13.99 20.22 -8.85
C TRP A 122 14.03 20.59 -7.37
N ALA A 123 15.22 20.62 -6.76
CA ALA A 123 15.40 21.06 -5.38
C ALA A 123 14.87 22.49 -5.17
N ALA A 124 15.21 23.41 -6.08
CA ALA A 124 14.73 24.79 -6.03
C ALA A 124 13.21 24.89 -6.22
N ALA A 125 12.62 24.10 -7.13
CA ALA A 125 11.19 24.09 -7.37
C ALA A 125 10.40 23.56 -6.16
N ILE A 126 10.87 22.49 -5.52
CA ILE A 126 10.25 21.95 -4.29
C ILE A 126 10.38 22.96 -3.14
N ALA A 127 11.56 23.56 -2.97
CA ALA A 127 11.81 24.55 -1.92
C ALA A 127 10.99 25.84 -2.07
N ALA A 128 10.52 26.15 -3.28
CA ALA A 128 9.63 27.28 -3.55
C ALA A 128 8.18 27.02 -3.13
N LEU A 129 7.81 25.78 -2.79
CA LEU A 129 6.46 25.34 -2.41
C LEU A 129 6.42 24.69 -1.02
N PRO A 130 6.88 25.38 0.05
CA PRO A 130 7.02 24.78 1.37
C PRO A 130 5.68 24.38 2.00
N GLU A 131 4.62 25.18 1.80
CA GLU A 131 3.31 24.91 2.39
C GLU A 131 2.62 23.72 1.72
N GLU A 132 2.65 23.65 0.39
CA GLU A 132 2.06 22.56 -0.39
C GLU A 132 2.81 21.24 -0.13
N THR A 133 4.14 21.29 -0.09
CA THR A 133 4.97 20.11 0.20
C THR A 133 4.72 19.61 1.61
N GLN A 134 4.58 20.52 2.58
CA GLN A 134 4.25 20.14 3.96
C GLN A 134 2.83 19.56 4.05
N ALA A 135 1.85 20.13 3.35
CA ALA A 135 0.47 19.63 3.34
C ALA A 135 0.39 18.20 2.75
N ARG A 136 1.05 17.96 1.62
CA ARG A 136 1.12 16.63 0.99
C ARG A 136 1.82 15.60 1.87
N SER A 137 2.96 15.98 2.45
CA SER A 137 3.69 15.13 3.41
C SER A 137 2.85 14.79 4.64
N THR A 138 2.09 15.77 5.15
CA THR A 138 1.18 15.58 6.29
C THR A 138 0.06 14.59 5.96
N PHE A 139 -0.54 14.71 4.78
CA PHE A 139 -1.54 13.75 4.31
C PHE A 139 -0.97 12.33 4.22
N ILE A 140 0.19 12.16 3.56
CA ILE A 140 0.80 10.84 3.36
C ILE A 140 1.16 10.20 4.71
N ARG A 141 1.73 10.98 5.63
CA ARG A 141 1.98 10.52 7.01
C ARG A 141 0.72 10.09 7.74
N ALA A 142 -0.37 10.84 7.60
CA ALA A 142 -1.63 10.53 8.26
C ALA A 142 -2.25 9.21 7.78
N ILE A 143 -1.93 8.77 6.57
CA ILE A 143 -2.40 7.49 6.01
C ILE A 143 -1.34 6.39 6.03
N ASP A 144 -0.17 6.61 6.65
CA ASP A 144 0.89 5.60 6.71
C ASP A 144 0.44 4.42 7.59
N PRO A 145 0.36 3.18 7.06
CA PRO A 145 -0.05 2.05 7.87
C PRO A 145 1.05 1.54 8.79
N GLN A 146 2.33 1.81 8.53
CA GLN A 146 3.44 1.22 9.26
C GLN A 146 3.32 1.38 10.79
N PRO A 147 3.00 2.57 11.35
CA PRO A 147 2.86 2.74 12.80
C PRO A 147 1.73 1.92 13.43
N LEU A 148 0.69 1.59 12.65
CA LEU A 148 -0.48 0.86 13.11
C LEU A 148 -0.34 -0.66 12.95
N LEU A 149 0.54 -1.13 12.05
CA LEU A 149 0.66 -2.56 11.74
C LEU A 149 0.97 -3.41 12.98
N ALA A 150 1.73 -2.91 13.96
CA ALA A 150 2.01 -3.65 15.19
C ALA A 150 0.74 -4.01 15.97
N SER A 151 -0.28 -3.13 15.95
CA SER A 151 -1.57 -3.34 16.62
C SER A 151 -2.44 -4.40 15.93
N ALA A 152 -2.08 -4.82 14.71
CA ALA A 152 -2.79 -5.87 14.01
C ALA A 152 -2.45 -7.28 14.52
N ALA A 153 -1.44 -7.44 15.37
CA ALA A 153 -1.13 -8.72 15.99
C ALA A 153 -2.34 -9.27 16.78
N PRO A 154 -2.59 -10.60 16.76
CA PRO A 154 -1.83 -11.65 16.09
C PRO A 154 -2.38 -12.02 14.69
N ARG A 155 -3.09 -11.12 13.99
CA ARG A 155 -3.69 -11.41 12.68
C ARG A 155 -2.63 -11.79 11.64
N ALA A 156 -3.02 -12.53 10.61
CA ALA A 156 -2.06 -13.17 9.72
C ALA A 156 -1.57 -12.24 8.60
N LEU A 157 -0.30 -11.83 8.60
CA LEU A 157 0.31 -10.99 7.58
C LEU A 157 1.44 -11.74 6.83
N LEU A 158 1.25 -11.94 5.53
CA LEU A 158 2.28 -12.45 4.61
C LEU A 158 2.70 -11.33 3.65
N VAL A 159 3.87 -10.75 3.90
CA VAL A 159 4.46 -9.73 3.03
C VAL A 159 5.25 -10.40 1.92
N MET A 160 4.91 -10.12 0.66
CA MET A 160 5.63 -10.64 -0.50
C MET A 160 6.30 -9.50 -1.28
N ASN A 161 7.58 -9.63 -1.62
CA ASN A 161 8.28 -8.68 -2.49
C ASN A 161 9.18 -9.39 -3.50
N GLY A 162 9.46 -8.72 -4.62
CA GLY A 162 10.48 -9.13 -5.58
C GLY A 162 11.89 -8.73 -5.13
N ASP A 163 12.87 -9.58 -5.40
CA ASP A 163 14.28 -9.33 -5.10
C ASP A 163 14.89 -8.29 -6.06
N PHE A 164 14.37 -8.24 -7.29
CA PHE A 164 14.83 -7.37 -8.38
C PHE A 164 13.85 -6.25 -8.70
N ASP A 165 12.82 -6.08 -7.88
CA ASP A 165 11.83 -5.01 -8.02
C ASP A 165 12.45 -3.67 -7.58
N SER A 166 12.84 -2.85 -8.56
CA SER A 166 13.36 -1.50 -8.33
C SER A 166 12.26 -0.48 -8.01
N ASP A 167 11.03 -0.75 -8.43
CA ASP A 167 9.90 0.16 -8.27
C ASP A 167 9.39 0.08 -6.83
N GLN A 168 9.47 -1.11 -6.23
CA GLN A 168 9.07 -1.40 -4.86
C GLN A 168 10.21 -2.05 -4.07
N PRO A 169 11.26 -1.28 -3.71
CA PRO A 169 12.45 -1.84 -3.09
C PRO A 169 12.12 -2.66 -1.83
N LYS A 170 12.53 -3.94 -1.83
CA LYS A 170 12.31 -4.88 -0.72
C LYS A 170 12.81 -4.38 0.66
N SER A 171 13.72 -3.41 0.67
CA SER A 171 14.27 -2.82 1.90
C SER A 171 13.18 -2.30 2.84
N TYR A 172 12.15 -1.63 2.32
CA TYR A 172 11.04 -1.12 3.13
C TYR A 172 10.24 -2.23 3.82
N SER A 173 9.99 -3.33 3.10
CA SER A 173 9.34 -4.52 3.66
C SER A 173 10.23 -5.23 4.68
N ILE A 174 11.54 -5.33 4.44
CA ILE A 174 12.50 -5.90 5.40
C ILE A 174 12.54 -5.10 6.70
N TYR A 175 12.61 -3.76 6.62
CA TYR A 175 12.63 -2.91 7.81
C TYR A 175 11.33 -3.01 8.59
N THR A 176 10.20 -3.00 7.90
CA THR A 176 8.88 -3.14 8.54
C THR A 176 8.73 -4.51 9.18
N TYR A 177 9.05 -5.59 8.47
CA TYR A 177 9.00 -6.95 9.04
C TYR A 177 9.81 -7.05 10.33
N ARG A 178 11.05 -6.53 10.34
CA ARG A 178 11.91 -6.52 11.54
C ARG A 178 11.26 -5.78 12.71
N ALA A 179 10.64 -4.63 12.46
CA ALA A 179 9.96 -3.84 13.48
C ALA A 179 8.70 -4.54 14.04
N LEU A 180 8.02 -5.36 13.24
CA LEU A 180 6.79 -6.06 13.65
C LEU A 180 7.04 -7.36 14.44
N ARG A 181 8.25 -7.92 14.41
CA ARG A 181 8.54 -9.25 14.98
C ARG A 181 8.15 -9.39 16.45
N GLU A 182 8.37 -8.36 17.25
CA GLU A 182 8.06 -8.39 18.69
C GLU A 182 6.55 -8.50 18.94
N ALA A 183 5.73 -7.74 18.21
CA ALA A 183 4.28 -7.80 18.35
C ALA A 183 3.69 -9.18 17.98
N TRP A 184 4.37 -9.95 17.12
CA TRP A 184 3.98 -11.32 16.74
C TRP A 184 4.68 -12.42 17.54
N ALA A 185 5.40 -12.10 18.63
CA ALA A 185 6.22 -13.08 19.36
C ALA A 185 5.43 -14.30 19.87
N GLU A 186 4.15 -14.14 20.23
CA GLU A 186 3.29 -15.24 20.67
C GLU A 186 2.85 -16.15 19.53
N ASN A 187 2.71 -15.61 18.31
CA ASN A 187 2.27 -16.33 17.12
C ASN A 187 3.14 -15.98 15.91
N PRO A 188 4.45 -16.32 15.93
CA PRO A 188 5.39 -15.87 14.90
C PRO A 188 5.05 -16.43 13.52
N ALA A 189 4.36 -17.57 13.45
CA ALA A 189 3.88 -18.16 12.20
C ALA A 189 2.84 -17.29 11.46
N ASN A 190 2.22 -16.31 12.14
CA ASN A 190 1.25 -15.39 11.55
C ASN A 190 1.91 -14.13 10.96
N LEU A 191 3.24 -14.00 11.02
CA LEU A 191 3.98 -12.92 10.35
C LEU A 191 5.08 -13.54 9.48
N THR A 192 4.96 -13.40 8.17
CA THR A 192 5.95 -13.92 7.21
C THR A 192 6.38 -12.85 6.23
N LEU A 193 7.68 -12.79 5.95
CA LEU A 193 8.25 -12.05 4.82
C LEU A 193 8.81 -13.05 3.81
N ALA A 194 8.30 -13.01 2.58
CA ALA A 194 8.77 -13.82 1.47
C ALA A 194 9.35 -12.91 0.37
N ILE A 195 10.62 -13.14 0.03
CA ILE A 195 11.32 -12.43 -1.04
C ILE A 195 11.54 -13.41 -2.19
N TYR A 196 11.00 -13.08 -3.36
CA TYR A 196 11.03 -13.94 -4.55
C TYR A 196 12.05 -13.41 -5.56
N PRO A 197 12.77 -14.27 -6.30
CA PRO A 197 13.70 -13.83 -7.35
C PRO A 197 12.94 -13.35 -8.60
N ALA A 198 12.23 -12.22 -8.46
CA ALA A 198 11.37 -11.61 -9.47
C ALA A 198 11.55 -10.08 -9.48
N GLY A 199 11.25 -9.47 -10.63
CA GLY A 199 11.05 -8.02 -10.76
C GLY A 199 9.66 -7.62 -10.28
N HIS A 200 9.07 -6.58 -10.87
CA HIS A 200 7.71 -6.10 -10.54
C HIS A 200 6.62 -6.95 -11.21
N VAL A 201 6.53 -8.24 -10.88
CA VAL A 201 5.58 -9.20 -11.46
C VAL A 201 5.18 -10.32 -10.48
N VAL A 202 3.89 -10.64 -10.43
CA VAL A 202 3.40 -11.82 -9.69
C VAL A 202 3.68 -13.09 -10.48
N ASN A 203 4.27 -14.10 -9.82
CA ASN A 203 4.54 -15.41 -10.42
C ASN A 203 3.74 -16.53 -9.73
N ASP A 204 3.74 -17.72 -10.33
CA ASP A 204 2.98 -18.87 -9.84
C ASP A 204 3.33 -19.29 -8.40
N MET A 205 4.57 -19.04 -7.93
CA MET A 205 4.93 -19.35 -6.54
C MET A 205 4.20 -18.41 -5.58
N MET A 206 4.17 -17.12 -5.88
CA MET A 206 3.48 -16.12 -5.09
C MET A 206 1.98 -16.40 -5.03
N GLU A 207 1.36 -16.76 -6.17
CA GLU A 207 -0.07 -17.13 -6.20
C GLU A 207 -0.36 -18.35 -5.33
N ARG A 208 0.49 -19.38 -5.38
CA ARG A 208 0.34 -20.58 -4.53
C ARG A 208 0.45 -20.23 -3.05
N ASP A 209 1.45 -19.46 -2.68
CA ASP A 209 1.68 -19.06 -1.29
C ASP A 209 0.53 -18.19 -0.76
N LEU A 210 -0.03 -17.31 -1.59
CA LEU A 210 -1.21 -16.51 -1.29
C LEU A 210 -2.43 -17.38 -1.01
N VAL A 211 -2.72 -18.33 -1.90
CA VAL A 211 -3.87 -19.25 -1.74
C VAL A 211 -3.68 -20.12 -0.50
N GLN A 212 -2.47 -20.61 -0.25
CA GLN A 212 -2.16 -21.39 0.94
C GLN A 212 -2.33 -20.57 2.22
N TRP A 213 -1.90 -19.30 2.21
CA TRP A 213 -2.02 -18.40 3.36
C TRP A 213 -3.48 -18.17 3.72
N PHE A 214 -4.30 -17.74 2.76
CA PHE A 214 -5.73 -17.57 3.01
C PHE A 214 -6.41 -18.89 3.37
N GLY A 215 -6.03 -19.99 2.73
CA GLY A 215 -6.52 -21.33 3.09
C GLY A 215 -6.20 -21.73 4.52
N ARG A 216 -5.08 -21.29 5.10
CA ARG A 216 -4.71 -21.58 6.49
C ARG A 216 -5.47 -20.69 7.48
N HIS A 217 -5.61 -19.40 7.17
CA HIS A 217 -6.04 -18.40 8.15
C HIS A 217 -7.52 -18.01 8.07
N LEU A 218 -8.20 -18.33 6.96
CA LEU A 218 -9.61 -17.97 6.75
C LEU A 218 -10.55 -19.17 6.65
N ARG A 219 -10.06 -20.42 6.73
CA ARG A 219 -10.92 -21.61 6.74
C ARG A 219 -11.67 -21.76 8.06
N ALA A 220 -12.95 -22.14 7.95
CA ALA A 220 -13.85 -22.37 9.08
C ALA A 220 -13.30 -23.43 10.04
#